data_AF-A0A317U554-F1
#
_entry.id   AF-A0A317U554-F1
#
_cell.length_a   1.000
_cell.length_b   1.000
_cell.length_c   1.000
_cell.angle_alpha   90.00
_cell.angle_beta   90.00
_cell.angle_gamma   90.00
#
_symmetry.space_group_name_H-M   'P 1'
#
loop_
_entity.id
_entity.type
_entity.pdbx_description
1 polymer ?
#
loop_
_entity_poly.entity_id
_entity_poly.type
_entity_poly.pdbx_seq_one_letter_code
_entity_poly.pdbx_strand_id
1 'polypeptide(L)'
;MNTHRLDFPELIRFLFKVMVIFLFLGLLSATSFADQAKVIKNPDGSSVEIKADGTKIITNADHSSVVEKKDGTKIITNTDGSMVQKNPDGTKIITNVDHSSVVYKPDGTKIITNADGSSVQINPNGKEIVKDPKGKVLN
;
A
#
# COMPACT_ATOMS: atom_id res chain seq x y z
N MET A 1 21.21 28.43 26.55
CA MET A 1 20.83 27.00 26.51
C MET A 1 19.50 26.84 27.24
N ASN A 2 18.40 26.83 26.49
CA ASN A 2 17.08 26.58 27.08
C ASN A 2 16.84 25.08 27.10
N THR A 3 17.01 24.48 28.27
CA THR A 3 16.59 23.10 28.53
C THR A 3 15.07 23.10 28.67
N HIS A 4 14.35 22.54 27.69
CA HIS A 4 12.92 22.29 27.80
C HIS A 4 12.68 21.25 28.91
N ARG A 5 12.27 21.72 30.09
CA ARG A 5 11.67 20.85 31.11
C ARG A 5 10.28 20.44 30.61
N LEU A 6 10.03 19.15 30.53
CA LEU A 6 8.71 18.59 30.28
C LEU A 6 7.85 18.83 31.52
N ASP A 7 6.85 19.72 31.40
CA ASP A 7 5.89 20.01 32.46
C ASP A 7 4.93 18.81 32.63
N PHE A 8 5.02 18.13 33.77
CA PHE A 8 4.18 16.99 34.14
C PHE A 8 2.65 17.25 34.05
N PRO A 9 2.13 18.46 34.31
CA PRO A 9 0.70 18.77 34.10
C PRO A 9 0.26 18.74 32.62
N GLU A 10 1.14 19.10 31.68
CA GLU A 10 0.87 19.07 30.24
C GLU A 10 0.93 17.64 29.69
N LEU A 11 1.80 16.80 30.24
CA LEU A 11 1.86 15.37 29.94
C LEU A 11 0.56 14.67 30.37
N ILE A 12 0.02 15.01 31.54
CA ILE A 12 -1.26 14.47 32.03
C ILE A 12 -2.42 14.92 31.16
N ARG A 13 -2.44 16.18 30.67
CA ARG A 13 -3.45 16.66 29.70
C ARG A 13 -3.35 15.98 28.34
N PHE A 14 -2.14 15.69 27.88
CA PHE A 14 -1.89 14.95 26.64
C PHE A 14 -2.35 13.49 26.76
N LEU A 15 -2.01 12.82 27.87
CA LEU A 15 -2.45 11.46 28.15
C LEU A 15 -3.97 11.37 28.37
N PHE A 16 -4.61 12.36 28.99
CA PHE A 16 -6.07 12.42 29.14
C PHE A 16 -6.77 12.62 27.79
N LYS A 17 -6.21 13.44 26.87
CA LYS A 17 -6.75 13.58 25.50
C LYS A 17 -6.66 12.30 24.69
N VAL A 18 -5.53 11.58 24.80
CA VAL A 18 -5.36 10.28 24.14
C VAL A 18 -6.30 9.23 24.74
N MET A 19 -6.45 9.20 26.08
CA MET A 19 -7.33 8.25 26.77
C MET A 19 -8.83 8.51 26.54
N VAL A 20 -9.27 9.77 26.42
CA VAL A 20 -10.67 10.13 26.11
C VAL A 20 -11.03 9.78 24.66
N ILE A 21 -10.06 9.83 23.73
CA ILE A 21 -10.21 9.27 22.37
C ILE A 21 -10.41 7.75 22.42
N PHE A 22 -9.73 7.05 23.34
CA PHE A 22 -9.94 5.60 23.56
C PHE A 22 -11.26 5.28 24.30
N LEU A 23 -11.78 6.18 25.14
CA LEU A 23 -13.01 6.00 25.93
C LEU A 23 -14.30 6.30 25.16
N PHE A 24 -14.27 7.18 24.17
CA PHE A 24 -15.36 7.32 23.19
C PHE A 24 -15.39 6.20 22.13
N LEU A 25 -14.39 5.30 22.14
CA LEU A 25 -14.36 4.08 21.33
C LEU A 25 -15.12 2.90 21.97
N GLY A 26 -15.67 3.06 23.19
CA GLY A 26 -16.05 1.92 24.03
C GLY A 26 -17.54 1.63 24.29
N LEU A 27 -18.50 2.51 23.96
CA LEU A 27 -19.87 2.27 24.46
C LEU A 27 -21.02 3.02 23.74
N LEU A 28 -21.28 2.70 22.48
CA LEU A 28 -22.59 2.84 21.78
C LEU A 28 -22.40 2.31 20.35
N SER A 29 -22.70 1.09 19.94
CA SER A 29 -24.00 0.41 20.00
C SER A 29 -23.78 -1.05 19.59
N ALA A 30 -23.80 -1.98 20.54
CA ALA A 30 -23.76 -3.39 20.26
C ALA A 30 -25.10 -3.81 19.61
N THR A 31 -25.17 -3.82 18.27
CA THR A 31 -26.08 -4.62 17.39
C THR A 31 -26.36 -3.98 16.01
N SER A 32 -25.42 -3.27 15.39
CA SER A 32 -25.35 -3.10 13.90
C SER A 32 -24.03 -2.48 13.38
N PHE A 33 -22.99 -2.46 14.22
CA PHE A 33 -21.76 -1.68 14.01
C PHE A 33 -20.56 -2.48 13.46
N ALA A 34 -20.72 -3.76 13.16
CA ALA A 34 -19.60 -4.67 12.87
C ALA A 34 -18.96 -4.51 11.47
N ASP A 35 -19.59 -3.75 10.56
CA ASP A 35 -19.21 -3.75 9.13
C ASP A 35 -18.98 -2.34 8.52
N GLN A 36 -18.98 -1.28 9.32
CA GLN A 36 -18.78 0.07 8.78
C GLN A 36 -17.30 0.38 8.60
N ALA A 37 -16.92 0.73 7.37
CA ALA A 37 -15.59 1.24 7.06
C ALA A 37 -15.28 2.47 7.92
N LYS A 38 -14.13 2.48 8.60
CA LYS A 38 -13.68 3.62 9.39
C LYS A 38 -12.87 4.54 8.50
N VAL A 39 -13.35 5.77 8.29
CA VAL A 39 -12.67 6.78 7.46
C VAL A 39 -12.22 7.96 8.34
N ILE A 40 -10.96 8.36 8.20
CA ILE A 40 -10.36 9.56 8.80
C ILE A 40 -9.92 10.46 7.64
N LYS A 41 -10.36 11.72 7.63
CA LYS A 41 -9.94 12.74 6.65
C LYS A 41 -9.21 13.87 7.34
N ASN A 42 -8.07 14.27 6.79
CA ASN A 42 -7.23 15.35 7.31
C ASN A 42 -7.47 16.66 6.54
N PRO A 43 -7.22 17.83 7.16
CA PRO A 43 -7.41 19.13 6.50
C PRO A 43 -6.52 19.36 5.27
N ASP A 44 -5.39 18.67 5.18
CA ASP A 44 -4.47 18.73 4.04
C ASP A 44 -4.94 17.91 2.81
N GLY A 45 -6.11 17.26 2.90
CA GLY A 45 -6.68 16.42 1.85
C GLY A 45 -6.28 14.95 1.92
N SER A 46 -5.35 14.57 2.81
CA SER A 46 -5.01 13.16 3.04
C SER A 46 -6.13 12.43 3.81
N SER A 47 -6.18 11.10 3.69
CA SER A 47 -7.16 10.27 4.40
C SER A 47 -6.66 8.85 4.68
N VAL A 48 -7.29 8.21 5.66
CA VAL A 48 -7.11 6.80 5.99
C VAL A 48 -8.47 6.13 6.07
N GLU A 49 -8.66 5.04 5.35
CA GLU A 49 -9.84 4.20 5.40
C GLU A 49 -9.46 2.78 5.86
N ILE A 50 -10.22 2.19 6.77
CA ILE A 50 -10.14 0.78 7.14
C ILE A 50 -11.48 0.15 6.81
N LYS A 51 -11.49 -0.78 5.86
CA LYS A 51 -12.67 -1.50 5.41
C LYS A 51 -13.03 -2.65 6.34
N ALA A 52 -14.27 -3.13 6.23
CA ALA A 52 -14.77 -4.27 7.01
C ALA A 52 -13.93 -5.55 6.82
N ASP A 53 -13.41 -5.77 5.61
CA ASP A 53 -12.52 -6.90 5.30
C ASP A 53 -11.11 -6.78 5.92
N GLY A 54 -10.81 -5.68 6.60
CA GLY A 54 -9.50 -5.37 7.18
C GLY A 54 -8.53 -4.69 6.21
N THR A 55 -8.93 -4.39 4.98
CA THR A 55 -8.13 -3.62 4.04
C THR A 55 -7.96 -2.19 4.53
N LYS A 56 -6.71 -1.72 4.62
CA LYS A 56 -6.36 -0.34 4.95
C LYS A 56 -5.97 0.41 3.69
N ILE A 57 -6.56 1.58 3.47
CA ILE A 57 -6.25 2.49 2.37
C ILE A 57 -5.75 3.80 2.98
N ILE A 58 -4.62 4.29 2.51
CA ILE A 58 -4.06 5.58 2.85
C ILE A 58 -3.98 6.38 1.55
N THR A 59 -4.59 7.56 1.52
CA THR A 59 -4.47 8.50 0.41
C THR A 59 -3.74 9.74 0.91
N ASN A 60 -2.63 10.08 0.28
CA ASN A 60 -1.84 11.25 0.63
C ASN A 60 -2.42 12.51 -0.03
N ALA A 61 -2.01 13.68 0.47
CA ALA A 61 -2.45 14.97 -0.05
C ALA A 61 -2.07 15.22 -1.53
N ASP A 62 -0.99 14.58 -2.00
CA ASP A 62 -0.51 14.63 -3.38
C ASP A 62 -1.23 13.65 -4.33
N HIS A 63 -2.25 12.94 -3.83
CA HIS A 63 -3.00 11.87 -4.52
C HIS A 63 -2.26 10.54 -4.72
N SER A 64 -1.05 10.37 -4.19
CA SER A 64 -0.47 9.03 -4.04
C SER A 64 -1.24 8.23 -2.99
N SER A 65 -1.19 6.90 -3.06
CA SER A 65 -1.89 6.04 -2.11
C SER A 65 -1.17 4.75 -1.79
N VAL A 66 -1.55 4.16 -0.66
CA VAL A 66 -1.09 2.85 -0.20
C VAL A 66 -2.30 2.02 0.20
N VAL A 67 -2.39 0.81 -0.33
CA VAL A 67 -3.39 -0.20 0.05
C VAL A 67 -2.68 -1.37 0.70
N GLU A 68 -3.08 -1.71 1.93
CA GLU A 68 -2.63 -2.90 2.66
C GLU A 68 -3.83 -3.82 2.85
N LYS A 69 -3.80 -4.99 2.22
CA LYS A 69 -4.87 -5.99 2.31
C LYS A 69 -4.63 -6.93 3.48
N LYS A 70 -5.70 -7.57 3.94
CA LYS A 70 -5.67 -8.57 5.03
C LYS A 70 -4.71 -9.74 4.76
N ASP A 71 -4.58 -10.14 3.49
CA ASP A 71 -3.68 -11.24 3.09
C ASP A 71 -2.20 -10.87 3.19
N GLY A 72 -1.85 -9.59 3.40
CA GLY A 72 -0.49 -9.08 3.42
C GLY A 72 -0.05 -8.41 2.10
N THR A 73 -0.90 -8.41 1.07
CA THR A 73 -0.64 -7.69 -0.18
C THR A 73 -0.57 -6.20 0.10
N LYS A 74 0.49 -5.55 -0.41
CA LYS A 74 0.68 -4.10 -0.34
C LYS A 74 0.78 -3.52 -1.74
N ILE A 75 -0.03 -2.52 -2.04
CA ILE A 75 -0.02 -1.78 -3.31
C ILE A 75 0.29 -0.33 -3.00
N ILE A 76 1.23 0.26 -3.72
CA ILE A 76 1.57 1.68 -3.68
C ILE A 76 1.26 2.24 -5.05
N THR A 77 0.48 3.31 -5.11
CA THR A 77 0.21 4.07 -6.33
C THR A 77 0.83 5.44 -6.18
N ASN A 78 1.75 5.79 -7.06
CA ASN A 78 2.39 7.10 -7.08
C ASN A 78 1.50 8.14 -7.75
N THR A 79 1.85 9.41 -7.59
CA THR A 79 1.10 10.54 -8.15
C THR A 79 1.08 10.56 -9.68
N ASP A 80 2.10 10.01 -10.32
CA ASP A 80 2.20 9.87 -11.78
C ASP A 80 1.39 8.68 -12.35
N GLY A 81 0.77 7.87 -11.48
CA GLY A 81 0.02 6.68 -11.84
C GLY A 81 0.84 5.39 -11.90
N SER A 82 2.17 5.45 -11.73
CA SER A 82 2.99 4.25 -11.58
C SER A 82 2.65 3.51 -10.27
N MET A 83 2.85 2.19 -10.26
CA MET A 83 2.45 1.33 -9.15
C MET A 83 3.54 0.34 -8.75
N VAL A 84 3.56 0.00 -7.46
CA VAL A 84 4.34 -1.10 -6.91
C VAL A 84 3.44 -1.98 -6.07
N GLN A 85 3.34 -3.26 -6.43
CA GLN A 85 2.65 -4.28 -5.65
C GLN A 85 3.64 -5.29 -5.07
N LYS A 86 3.45 -5.65 -3.80
CA LYS A 86 4.15 -6.73 -3.12
C LYS A 86 3.11 -7.71 -2.61
N ASN A 87 3.26 -8.98 -2.96
CA ASN A 87 2.36 -10.04 -2.56
C ASN A 87 2.96 -10.85 -1.39
N PRO A 88 2.12 -11.56 -0.62
CA PRO A 88 2.57 -12.36 0.52
C PRO A 88 3.49 -13.53 0.14
N ASP A 89 3.37 -14.03 -1.08
CA ASP A 89 4.22 -15.09 -1.62
C ASP A 89 5.65 -14.61 -1.92
N GLY A 90 5.91 -13.30 -1.87
CA GLY A 90 7.18 -12.67 -2.24
C GLY A 90 7.22 -12.10 -3.66
N THR A 91 6.15 -12.28 -4.44
CA THR A 91 6.04 -11.69 -5.77
C THR A 91 6.01 -10.17 -5.67
N LYS A 92 6.83 -9.48 -6.47
CA LYS A 92 6.83 -8.03 -6.60
C LYS A 92 6.52 -7.63 -8.03
N ILE A 93 5.55 -6.73 -8.22
CA ILE A 93 5.16 -6.19 -9.51
C ILE A 93 5.41 -4.69 -9.49
N ILE A 94 6.05 -4.17 -10.52
CA ILE A 94 6.23 -2.74 -10.77
C ILE A 94 5.54 -2.44 -12.09
N THR A 95 4.64 -1.46 -12.11
CA THR A 95 3.96 -1.00 -13.32
C THR A 95 4.29 0.46 -13.52
N ASN A 96 4.84 0.81 -14.68
CA ASN A 96 5.17 2.17 -15.05
C ASN A 96 3.96 2.88 -15.67
N VAL A 97 4.06 4.20 -15.83
CA VAL A 97 3.00 5.06 -16.38
C VAL A 97 2.63 4.70 -17.82
N ASP A 98 3.59 4.18 -18.58
CA ASP A 98 3.40 3.71 -19.97
C ASP A 98 2.79 2.30 -20.06
N HIS A 99 2.38 1.72 -18.93
CA HIS A 99 1.87 0.34 -18.78
C HIS A 99 2.91 -0.76 -18.99
N SER A 100 4.20 -0.42 -19.19
CA SER A 100 5.27 -1.41 -19.06
C SER A 100 5.35 -1.91 -17.61
N SER A 101 5.85 -3.12 -17.42
CA SER A 101 5.93 -3.72 -16.09
C SER A 101 7.11 -4.65 -15.91
N VAL A 102 7.48 -4.85 -14.63
CA VAL A 102 8.46 -5.84 -14.21
C VAL A 102 7.87 -6.67 -13.07
N VAL A 103 7.88 -7.98 -13.24
CA VAL A 103 7.49 -8.96 -12.24
C VAL A 103 8.73 -9.70 -11.74
N TYR A 104 8.94 -9.69 -10.43
CA TYR A 104 9.91 -10.54 -9.73
C TYR A 104 9.14 -11.63 -9.00
N LYS A 105 9.44 -12.88 -9.31
CA LYS A 105 8.83 -14.04 -8.66
C LYS A 105 9.71 -14.57 -7.52
N PRO A 106 9.13 -15.29 -6.55
CA PRO A 106 9.87 -15.85 -5.42
C PRO A 106 10.92 -16.89 -5.82
N ASP A 107 10.72 -17.58 -6.95
CA ASP A 107 11.67 -18.55 -7.49
C ASP A 107 12.91 -17.91 -8.12
N GLY A 108 12.96 -16.57 -8.24
CA GLY A 108 14.02 -15.82 -8.90
C GLY A 108 13.73 -15.46 -10.35
N THR A 109 12.59 -15.90 -10.91
CA THR A 109 12.19 -15.53 -12.27
C THR A 109 11.88 -14.04 -12.33
N LYS A 110 12.43 -13.36 -13.36
CA LYS A 110 12.11 -11.97 -13.69
C LYS A 110 11.39 -11.92 -15.03
N ILE A 111 10.27 -11.20 -15.10
CA ILE A 111 9.54 -10.96 -16.36
C ILE A 111 9.47 -9.45 -16.58
N ILE A 112 9.92 -9.00 -17.74
CA ILE A 112 9.81 -7.62 -18.20
C ILE A 112 8.80 -7.62 -19.33
N THR A 113 7.80 -6.76 -19.26
CA THR A 113 6.81 -6.54 -20.32
C THR A 113 6.88 -5.08 -20.74
N ASN A 114 7.17 -4.82 -22.00
CA ASN A 114 7.22 -3.47 -22.55
C ASN A 114 5.81 -2.96 -22.87
N ALA A 115 5.68 -1.65 -23.06
CA ALA A 115 4.40 -1.01 -23.37
C ALA A 115 3.76 -1.51 -24.69
N ASP A 116 4.58 -2.00 -25.63
CA ASP A 116 4.12 -2.59 -26.89
C ASP A 116 3.61 -4.04 -26.74
N GLY A 117 3.74 -4.65 -25.55
CA GLY A 117 3.36 -6.03 -25.27
C GLY A 117 4.47 -7.07 -25.48
N SER A 118 5.62 -6.69 -26.03
CA SER A 118 6.80 -7.57 -26.07
C SER A 118 7.29 -7.88 -24.66
N SER A 119 7.92 -9.04 -24.46
CA SER A 119 8.39 -9.45 -23.13
C SER A 119 9.68 -10.24 -23.14
N VAL A 120 10.39 -10.16 -22.02
CA VAL A 120 11.59 -10.94 -21.72
C VAL A 120 11.39 -11.61 -20.36
N GLN A 121 11.45 -12.94 -20.35
CA GLN A 121 11.50 -13.73 -19.12
C GLN A 121 12.92 -14.24 -18.91
N ILE A 122 13.49 -13.94 -17.74
CA ILE A 122 14.79 -14.44 -17.29
C ILE A 122 14.52 -15.44 -16.17
N ASN A 123 14.85 -16.70 -16.40
CA ASN A 123 14.69 -17.77 -15.43
C ASN A 123 15.83 -17.72 -14.38
N PRO A 124 15.68 -18.39 -13.22
CA PRO A 124 16.69 -18.40 -12.17
C PRO A 124 18.05 -18.96 -12.60
N ASN A 125 18.05 -19.81 -13.62
CA ASN A 125 19.26 -20.36 -14.24
C ASN A 125 19.90 -19.44 -15.30
N GLY A 126 19.39 -18.21 -15.46
CA GLY A 126 19.86 -17.24 -16.45
C GLY A 126 19.32 -17.44 -17.87
N LYS A 127 18.53 -18.50 -18.14
CA LYS A 127 17.94 -18.71 -19.46
C LYS A 127 16.89 -17.65 -19.74
N GLU A 128 17.00 -17.01 -20.90
CA GLU A 128 16.04 -16.01 -21.37
C GLU A 128 15.02 -16.60 -22.34
N ILE A 129 13.80 -16.08 -22.30
CA ILE A 129 12.74 -16.31 -23.29
C ILE A 129 12.25 -14.94 -23.75
N VAL A 130 12.41 -14.63 -25.02
CA VAL A 130 11.97 -13.37 -25.62
C VAL A 130 10.72 -13.61 -26.44
N LYS A 131 9.68 -12.79 -26.24
CA LYS A 131 8.44 -12.84 -27.02
C LYS A 131 8.17 -11.51 -27.69
N ASP A 132 7.69 -11.58 -28.93
CA ASP A 132 7.13 -10.42 -29.63
C ASP A 132 5.77 -9.98 -29.02
N PRO A 133 5.22 -8.83 -29.42
CA PRO A 133 3.89 -8.38 -28.98
C PRO A 133 2.73 -9.35 -29.23
N LYS A 134 2.89 -10.31 -30.15
CA LYS A 134 1.88 -11.33 -30.46
C LYS A 134 2.09 -12.62 -29.66
N GLY A 135 3.11 -12.65 -28.79
CA GLY A 135 3.46 -13.79 -27.94
C GLY A 135 4.34 -14.85 -28.62
N LYS A 136 4.83 -14.61 -29.85
CA LYS A 136 5.73 -15.54 -30.55
C LYS A 136 7.11 -15.51 -29.88
N VAL A 137 7.63 -16.68 -29.53
CA VAL A 137 8.99 -16.83 -28.99
C VAL A 137 10.02 -16.59 -30.10
N LEU A 138 11.06 -15.80 -29.81
CA LEU A 138 12.06 -15.35 -30.77
C LEU A 138 13.42 -16.05 -30.64
N ASN A 139 13.64 -16.81 -29.56
CA ASN A 139 14.92 -17.45 -29.23
C ASN A 139 14.81 -18.93 -28.86
#